data_AF-A0A2G8S9F6-F1
#
_entry.id   AF-A0A2G8S9F6-F1
#
_cell.length_a   1.000
_cell.length_b   1.000
_cell.length_c   1.000
_cell.angle_alpha   90.00
_cell.angle_beta   90.00
_cell.angle_gamma   90.00
#
_symmetry.space_group_name_H-M   'P 1'
#
loop_
_entity.id
_entity.type
_entity.pdbx_description
1 polymer ?
#
loop_
_entity_poly.entity_id
_entity_poly.type
_entity_poly.pdbx_seq_one_letter_code
_entity_poly.pdbx_strand_id
1 'polypeptide(L)'
;MATTFRTVSTFLTKVTDLNNTATELCSSLLDNQAIVLRIDTVARTSYLEQWEECRGDFNRILETSKGAAIKFSAAIRYYSSLHEETNNPAEVDETIKEVSAFYKKLPQLSLDQRAEFDHLHASLEKLGKEIFLTVGAKRNSISNEVNNMASRVTSLEAELKRITRLSDERRRRQREEVLEGARDLWNNGSNLLNTERRVPASYTVHLTRSGVTHQIESARMDSQTTPLVGGYNFEGEESEGHIDPAVIKAELRDLRGKQLQGQFELQEYEDLALDRLRDVTDEIRQNLVEQAELQEEIFAGVKKRLTDESKSYLEALQDSRGDLSAKGQLAYRNATQRVLSSLVVWERKAAVLVDEYAKKLSSGVKHNGG
;
A
#
# COMPACT_ATOMS: atom_id res chain seq x y z
N MET A 1 19.33 31.93 28.70
CA MET A 1 18.97 30.83 27.79
C MET A 1 19.49 29.54 28.39
N ALA A 2 18.62 28.56 28.66
CA ALA A 2 19.00 27.26 29.18
C ALA A 2 19.85 26.51 28.16
N THR A 3 20.99 25.97 28.59
CA THR A 3 21.96 25.29 27.75
C THR A 3 21.54 23.84 27.52
N THR A 4 21.08 23.47 26.32
CA THR A 4 20.55 22.14 25.92
C THR A 4 21.44 20.93 26.29
N PHE A 5 22.76 21.00 26.12
CA PHE A 5 23.73 19.97 26.54
C PHE A 5 24.62 20.40 27.71
N ARG A 6 24.08 20.44 28.93
CA ARG A 6 24.87 20.88 30.10
C ARG A 6 25.98 19.89 30.47
N THR A 7 25.85 18.61 30.12
CA THR A 7 26.84 17.57 30.41
C THR A 7 27.07 16.63 29.22
N VAL A 8 28.21 15.93 29.20
CA VAL A 8 28.50 14.85 28.22
C VAL A 8 27.44 13.75 28.28
N SER A 9 26.93 13.43 29.48
CA SER A 9 25.88 12.42 29.66
C SER A 9 24.58 12.82 28.97
N THR A 10 24.13 14.08 29.10
CA THR A 10 22.92 14.54 28.38
C THR A 10 23.07 14.50 26.87
N PHE A 11 24.28 14.78 26.36
CA PHE A 11 24.59 14.68 24.93
C PHE A 11 24.57 13.23 24.45
N LEU A 12 25.17 12.32 25.21
CA LEU A 12 25.15 10.88 24.92
C LEU A 12 23.72 10.35 24.84
N THR A 13 22.88 10.64 25.84
CA THR A 13 21.47 10.23 25.83
C THR A 13 20.75 10.67 24.57
N LYS A 14 20.85 11.95 24.21
CA LYS A 14 20.22 12.48 23.00
C LYS A 14 20.72 11.82 21.71
N VAL A 15 22.02 11.53 21.63
CA VAL A 15 22.60 10.79 20.49
C VAL A 15 22.12 9.35 20.45
N THR A 16 21.94 8.71 21.61
CA THR A 16 21.32 7.38 21.70
C THR A 16 19.87 7.40 21.24
N ASP A 17 19.07 8.37 21.70
CA ASP A 17 17.67 8.55 21.28
C ASP A 17 17.60 8.72 19.75
N LEU A 18 18.43 9.60 19.17
CA LEU A 18 18.54 9.81 17.72
C LEU A 18 18.84 8.52 16.93
N ASN A 19 19.64 7.62 17.50
CA ASN A 19 19.97 6.35 16.85
C ASN A 19 18.87 5.29 17.03
N ASN A 20 18.17 5.31 18.17
CA ASN A 20 17.01 4.45 18.41
C ASN A 20 15.87 4.80 17.45
N THR A 21 15.50 6.09 17.36
CA THR A 21 14.47 6.58 16.44
C THR A 21 14.83 6.24 14.98
N ALA A 22 16.10 6.40 14.57
CA ALA A 22 16.55 5.98 13.25
C ALA A 22 16.36 4.47 12.99
N THR A 23 16.64 3.64 14.01
CA THR A 23 16.49 2.18 13.91
C THR A 23 15.02 1.79 13.82
N GLU A 24 14.16 2.40 14.63
CA GLU A 24 12.72 2.19 14.61
C GLU A 24 12.09 2.61 13.27
N LEU A 25 12.54 3.72 12.69
CA LEU A 25 12.14 4.15 11.36
C LEU A 25 12.54 3.14 10.26
N CYS A 26 13.79 2.67 10.29
CA CYS A 26 14.28 1.64 9.36
C CYS A 26 13.43 0.37 9.44
N SER A 27 13.18 -0.12 10.66
CA SER A 27 12.35 -1.31 10.88
C SER A 27 10.91 -1.08 10.42
N SER A 28 10.30 0.05 10.77
CA SER A 28 8.91 0.36 10.39
C SER A 28 8.72 0.44 8.87
N LEU A 29 9.68 1.03 8.15
CA LEU A 29 9.66 1.08 6.69
C LEU A 29 9.83 -0.32 6.07
N LEU A 30 10.66 -1.18 6.65
CA LEU A 30 10.88 -2.53 6.14
C LEU A 30 9.72 -3.47 6.44
N ASP A 31 9.30 -3.54 7.71
CA ASP A 31 8.32 -4.51 8.20
C ASP A 31 6.94 -4.34 7.57
N ASN A 32 6.62 -3.13 7.10
CA ASN A 32 5.35 -2.81 6.47
C ASN A 32 5.39 -2.88 4.94
N GLN A 33 6.54 -3.20 4.33
CA GLN A 33 6.66 -3.40 2.88
C GLN A 33 5.74 -4.51 2.38
N ALA A 34 5.55 -5.59 3.14
CA ALA A 34 4.68 -6.70 2.75
C ALA A 34 3.20 -6.27 2.65
N ILE A 35 2.77 -5.33 3.51
CA ILE A 35 1.41 -4.76 3.46
C ILE A 35 1.25 -3.95 2.18
N VAL A 36 2.22 -3.09 1.88
CA VAL A 36 2.20 -2.27 0.65
C VAL A 36 2.24 -3.15 -0.60
N LEU A 37 3.07 -4.19 -0.66
CA LEU A 37 3.11 -5.15 -1.76
C LEU A 37 1.74 -5.82 -2.00
N ARG A 38 1.06 -6.24 -0.92
CA ARG A 38 -0.27 -6.85 -1.04
C ARG A 38 -1.29 -5.87 -1.60
N ILE A 39 -1.30 -4.63 -1.10
CA ILE A 39 -2.16 -3.58 -1.62
C ILE A 39 -1.84 -3.31 -3.08
N ASP A 40 -0.56 -3.21 -3.43
CA ASP A 40 -0.11 -2.93 -4.78
C ASP A 40 -0.54 -4.01 -5.78
N THR A 41 -0.50 -5.26 -5.35
CA THR A 41 -0.95 -6.42 -6.14
C THR A 41 -2.46 -6.40 -6.36
N VAL A 42 -3.25 -6.21 -5.30
CA VAL A 42 -4.72 -6.20 -5.37
C VAL A 42 -5.23 -4.98 -6.12
N ALA A 43 -4.63 -3.82 -5.86
CA ALA A 43 -4.97 -2.57 -6.51
C ALA A 43 -4.33 -2.42 -7.90
N ARG A 44 -3.37 -3.25 -8.30
CA ARG A 44 -2.64 -3.17 -9.58
C ARG A 44 -2.06 -1.77 -9.81
N THR A 45 -1.22 -1.32 -8.89
CA THR A 45 -0.61 0.02 -8.86
C THR A 45 0.92 -0.06 -8.93
N SER A 46 1.62 1.01 -8.53
CA SER A 46 3.08 1.05 -8.35
C SER A 46 3.48 1.59 -6.96
N TYR A 47 2.67 1.33 -5.95
CA TYR A 47 2.91 1.85 -4.58
C TYR A 47 4.12 1.22 -3.91
N LEU A 48 4.46 -0.03 -4.26
CA LEU A 48 5.65 -0.66 -3.73
C LEU A 48 6.92 0.07 -4.15
N GLU A 49 7.01 0.47 -5.42
CA GLU A 49 8.17 1.23 -5.94
C GLU A 49 8.32 2.56 -5.20
N GLN A 50 7.22 3.30 -4.99
CA GLN A 50 7.23 4.57 -4.26
C GLN A 50 7.60 4.39 -2.78
N TRP A 51 7.15 3.30 -2.15
CA TRP A 51 7.54 2.96 -0.78
C TRP A 51 9.04 2.64 -0.67
N GLU A 52 9.57 1.90 -1.65
CA GLU A 52 11.00 1.60 -1.74
C GLU A 52 11.84 2.84 -2.00
N GLU A 53 11.34 3.80 -2.80
CA GLU A 53 11.94 5.13 -2.97
C GLU A 53 12.01 5.88 -1.64
N CYS A 54 10.90 5.95 -0.88
CA CYS A 54 10.88 6.56 0.44
C CYS A 54 11.91 5.94 1.40
N ARG A 55 12.04 4.60 1.39
CA ARG A 55 13.06 3.89 2.16
C ARG A 55 14.48 4.23 1.68
N GLY A 56 14.68 4.30 0.36
CA GLY A 56 15.94 4.69 -0.24
C GLY A 56 16.37 6.12 0.16
N ASP A 57 15.42 7.05 0.17
CA ASP A 57 15.62 8.43 0.59
C ASP A 57 15.97 8.51 2.07
N PHE A 58 15.27 7.78 2.93
CA PHE A 58 15.62 7.71 4.34
C PHE A 58 17.06 7.21 4.56
N ASN A 59 17.45 6.12 3.90
CA ASN A 59 18.82 5.59 3.98
C ASN A 59 19.87 6.60 3.49
N ARG A 60 19.55 7.36 2.43
CA ARG A 60 20.42 8.42 1.91
C ARG A 60 20.59 9.56 2.90
N ILE A 61 19.51 9.95 3.57
CA ILE A 61 19.54 10.93 4.66
C ILE A 61 20.51 10.43 5.74
N LEU A 62 20.30 9.22 6.26
CA LEU A 62 21.14 8.61 7.31
C LEU A 62 22.63 8.55 6.96
N GLU A 63 22.99 8.11 5.75
CA GLU A 63 24.39 8.08 5.33
C GLU A 63 24.99 9.49 5.23
N THR A 64 24.19 10.46 4.78
CA THR A 64 24.59 11.87 4.77
C THR A 64 24.77 12.41 6.20
N SER A 65 23.88 12.07 7.13
CA SER A 65 23.96 12.50 8.54
C SER A 65 25.19 11.91 9.22
N LYS A 66 25.47 10.64 8.94
CA LYS A 66 26.68 9.94 9.41
C LYS A 66 27.95 10.59 8.87
N GLY A 67 27.99 10.89 7.57
CA GLY A 67 29.10 11.63 6.97
C GLY A 67 29.30 13.00 7.61
N ALA A 68 28.20 13.70 7.90
CA ALA A 68 28.21 14.98 8.60
C ALA A 68 28.74 14.85 10.04
N ALA A 69 28.30 13.84 10.80
CA ALA A 69 28.78 13.57 12.15
C ALA A 69 30.28 13.26 12.21
N ILE A 70 30.79 12.47 11.27
CA ILE A 70 32.24 12.17 11.16
C ILE A 70 33.02 13.45 10.86
N LYS A 71 32.59 14.26 9.89
CA LYS A 71 33.21 15.56 9.56
C LYS A 71 33.18 16.50 10.76
N PHE A 72 32.07 16.53 11.49
CA PHE A 72 31.93 17.40 12.65
C PHE A 72 32.78 16.93 13.82
N SER A 73 32.88 15.63 14.07
CA SER A 73 33.85 15.06 15.03
C SER A 73 35.29 15.42 14.66
N ALA A 74 35.65 15.38 13.37
CA ALA A 74 36.99 15.76 12.93
C ALA A 74 37.26 17.25 13.17
N ALA A 75 36.27 18.11 12.92
CA ALA A 75 36.36 19.55 13.23
C ALA A 75 36.54 19.80 14.74
N ILE A 76 35.83 19.09 15.60
CA ILE A 76 36.00 19.18 17.06
C ILE A 76 37.42 18.74 17.46
N ARG A 77 37.93 17.62 16.92
CA ARG A 77 39.28 17.14 17.23
C ARG A 77 40.37 18.10 16.74
N TYR A 78 40.20 18.68 15.56
CA TYR A 78 41.11 19.71 15.05
C TYR A 78 41.10 20.93 15.97
N TYR A 79 39.93 21.40 16.40
CA TYR A 79 39.86 22.46 17.40
C TYR A 79 40.60 22.09 18.70
N SER A 80 40.43 20.86 19.20
CA SER A 80 41.16 20.40 20.38
C SER A 80 42.68 20.41 20.19
N SER A 81 43.20 19.98 19.03
CA SER A 81 44.64 19.93 18.78
C SER A 81 45.28 21.30 18.70
N LEU A 82 44.56 22.34 18.23
CA LEU A 82 45.04 23.73 18.24
C LEU A 82 45.45 24.21 19.63
N HIS A 83 44.91 23.60 20.69
CA HIS A 83 45.16 23.96 22.09
C HIS A 83 46.28 23.18 22.75
N GLU A 84 46.56 21.96 22.30
CA GLU A 84 47.69 21.17 22.82
C GLU A 84 49.03 21.80 22.41
N GLU A 85 49.05 22.48 21.27
CA GLU A 85 50.24 23.13 20.69
C GLU A 85 50.51 24.52 21.29
N THR A 86 49.54 25.19 21.94
CA THR A 86 49.62 26.62 22.32
C THR A 86 50.45 26.96 23.57
N ASN A 87 51.29 26.06 24.09
CA ASN A 87 52.06 26.34 25.31
C ASN A 87 53.23 27.31 25.08
N ASN A 88 53.55 27.63 23.83
CA ASN A 88 54.65 28.54 23.48
C ASN A 88 54.13 29.95 23.12
N PRO A 89 54.54 31.00 23.86
CA PRO A 89 54.19 32.39 23.52
C PRO A 89 54.61 32.82 22.10
N ALA A 90 55.62 32.17 21.52
CA ALA A 90 56.08 32.46 20.16
C ALA A 90 55.11 31.96 19.06
N GLU A 91 54.17 31.07 19.41
CA GLU A 91 53.25 30.43 18.47
C GLU A 91 51.85 31.08 18.46
N VAL A 92 51.61 32.06 19.34
CA VAL A 92 50.31 32.74 19.50
C VAL A 92 49.79 33.34 18.19
N ASP A 93 50.66 33.89 17.34
CA ASP A 93 50.27 34.45 16.04
C ASP A 93 49.78 33.38 15.06
N GLU A 94 50.41 32.19 15.07
CA GLU A 94 49.97 31.07 14.24
C GLU A 94 48.65 30.50 14.79
N THR A 95 48.52 30.37 16.11
CA THR A 95 47.25 29.94 16.73
C THR A 95 46.10 30.89 16.44
N ILE A 96 46.33 32.21 16.47
CA ILE A 96 45.31 33.20 16.06
C ILE A 96 44.86 32.94 14.62
N LYS A 97 45.80 32.68 13.72
CA LYS A 97 45.53 32.43 12.30
C LYS A 97 44.75 31.12 12.11
N GLU A 98 45.14 30.04 12.79
CA GLU A 98 44.48 28.75 12.69
C GLU A 98 43.09 28.73 13.32
N VAL A 99 42.93 29.30 14.52
CA VAL A 99 41.61 29.45 15.17
C VAL A 99 40.71 30.36 14.34
N SER A 100 41.24 31.44 13.74
CA SER A 100 40.47 32.29 12.80
C SER A 100 40.01 31.51 11.57
N ALA A 101 40.87 30.67 11.00
CA ALA A 101 40.52 29.83 9.86
C ALA A 101 39.47 28.78 10.24
N PHE A 102 39.61 28.17 11.41
CA PHE A 102 38.64 27.24 11.97
C PHE A 102 37.27 27.91 12.16
N TYR A 103 37.23 29.06 12.83
CA TYR A 103 36.01 29.84 13.07
C TYR A 103 35.27 30.19 11.77
N LYS A 104 36.00 30.52 10.69
CA LYS A 104 35.41 30.80 9.37
C LYS A 104 34.88 29.55 8.66
N LYS A 105 35.54 28.39 8.84
CA LYS A 105 35.16 27.11 8.21
C LYS A 105 34.00 26.42 8.93
N LEU A 106 33.88 26.57 10.25
CA LEU A 106 32.88 25.88 11.06
C LEU A 106 31.43 26.13 10.58
N PRO A 107 30.99 27.37 10.27
CA PRO A 107 29.67 27.62 9.70
C PRO A 107 29.40 26.92 8.36
N GLN A 108 30.44 26.65 7.57
CA GLN A 108 30.34 26.03 6.24
C GLN A 108 30.07 24.51 6.31
N LEU A 109 30.19 23.90 7.49
CA LEU A 109 29.78 22.50 7.68
C LEU A 109 28.25 22.38 7.54
N SER A 110 27.80 21.75 6.45
CA SER A 110 26.40 21.38 6.25
C SER A 110 26.05 20.20 7.15
N LEU A 111 25.34 20.50 8.24
CA LEU A 111 24.83 19.50 9.19
C LEU A 111 23.30 19.46 9.25
N ASP A 112 22.66 20.44 8.63
CA ASP A 112 21.22 20.54 8.52
C ASP A 112 20.73 19.63 7.39
N GLN A 113 19.68 18.88 7.67
CA GLN A 113 19.00 17.98 6.75
C GLN A 113 17.48 18.12 6.82
N ARG A 114 17.00 19.23 7.41
CA ARG A 114 15.57 19.42 7.67
C ARG A 114 14.74 19.35 6.39
N ALA A 115 15.25 19.93 5.31
CA ALA A 115 14.57 19.93 4.02
C ALA A 115 14.38 18.50 3.46
N GLU A 116 15.37 17.62 3.65
CA GLU A 116 15.30 16.23 3.22
C GLU A 116 14.30 15.43 4.06
N PHE A 117 14.26 15.64 5.37
CA PHE A 117 13.23 15.04 6.24
C PHE A 117 11.82 15.54 5.91
N ASP A 118 11.64 16.84 5.69
CA ASP A 118 10.36 17.44 5.32
C ASP A 118 9.88 16.91 3.96
N HIS A 119 10.80 16.73 3.00
CA HIS A 119 10.50 16.12 1.70
C HIS A 119 10.02 14.67 1.85
N LEU A 120 10.77 13.84 2.58
CA LEU A 120 10.39 12.44 2.82
C LEU A 120 9.05 12.33 3.56
N HIS A 121 8.83 13.18 4.56
CA HIS A 121 7.56 13.25 5.27
C HIS A 121 6.38 13.57 4.32
N ALA A 122 6.55 14.57 3.44
CA ALA A 122 5.53 14.92 2.44
C ALA A 122 5.29 13.79 1.42
N SER A 123 6.34 13.09 0.99
CA SER A 123 6.25 11.94 0.08
C SER A 123 5.47 10.79 0.71
N LEU A 124 5.75 10.44 1.97
CA LEU A 124 4.98 9.41 2.69
C LEU A 124 3.53 9.82 2.93
N GLU A 125 3.27 11.08 3.29
CA GLU A 125 1.91 11.59 3.44
C GLU A 125 1.11 11.49 2.13
N LYS A 126 1.74 11.88 1.02
CA LYS A 126 1.14 11.80 -0.31
C LYS A 126 0.86 10.33 -0.68
N LEU A 127 1.84 9.45 -0.53
CA LEU A 127 1.71 8.03 -0.82
C LEU A 127 0.58 7.39 -0.02
N GLY A 128 0.55 7.63 1.29
CA GLY A 128 -0.53 7.16 2.16
C GLY A 128 -1.91 7.61 1.65
N LYS A 129 -2.08 8.91 1.40
CA LYS A 129 -3.35 9.46 0.89
C LYS A 129 -3.76 8.84 -0.45
N GLU A 130 -2.82 8.69 -1.39
CA GLU A 130 -3.09 8.08 -2.69
C GLU A 130 -3.54 6.63 -2.58
N ILE A 131 -2.90 5.84 -1.70
CA ILE A 131 -3.31 4.47 -1.40
C ILE A 131 -4.75 4.44 -0.88
N PHE A 132 -5.06 5.23 0.15
CA PHE A 132 -6.41 5.25 0.74
C PHE A 132 -7.49 5.64 -0.27
N LEU A 133 -7.25 6.70 -1.04
CA LEU A 133 -8.21 7.19 -2.01
C LEU A 133 -8.43 6.18 -3.14
N THR A 134 -7.36 5.60 -3.67
CA THR A 134 -7.44 4.68 -4.81
C THR A 134 -8.08 3.36 -4.42
N VAL A 135 -7.66 2.79 -3.29
CA VAL A 135 -8.23 1.53 -2.79
C VAL A 135 -9.70 1.72 -2.39
N GLY A 136 -10.02 2.84 -1.73
CA GLY A 136 -11.40 3.20 -1.39
C GLY A 136 -12.30 3.38 -2.62
N ALA A 137 -11.80 4.07 -3.66
CA ALA A 137 -12.53 4.26 -4.91
C ALA A 137 -12.80 2.92 -5.63
N LYS A 138 -11.80 2.03 -5.70
CA LYS A 138 -11.96 0.70 -6.31
C LYS A 138 -12.93 -0.18 -5.54
N ARG A 139 -12.81 -0.22 -4.22
CA ARG A 139 -13.75 -0.94 -3.35
C ARG A 139 -15.19 -0.49 -3.57
N ASN A 140 -15.42 0.82 -3.63
CA ASN A 140 -16.75 1.39 -3.86
C ASN A 140 -17.28 1.05 -5.27
N SER A 141 -16.43 1.08 -6.30
CA SER A 141 -16.80 0.69 -7.66
C SER A 141 -17.27 -0.77 -7.72
N ILE A 142 -16.46 -1.69 -7.17
CA ILE A 142 -16.76 -3.12 -7.14
C ILE A 142 -18.05 -3.38 -6.32
N SER A 143 -18.19 -2.73 -5.17
CA SER A 143 -19.41 -2.83 -4.35
C SER A 143 -20.67 -2.41 -5.13
N ASN A 144 -20.60 -1.30 -5.86
CA ASN A 144 -21.71 -0.84 -6.70
C ASN A 144 -22.01 -1.83 -7.84
N GLU A 145 -20.98 -2.37 -8.49
CA GLU A 145 -21.13 -3.40 -9.54
C GLU A 145 -21.79 -4.67 -9.00
N VAL A 146 -21.34 -5.17 -7.85
CA VAL A 146 -21.94 -6.33 -7.17
C VAL A 146 -23.40 -6.08 -6.81
N ASN A 147 -23.74 -4.89 -6.29
CA ASN A 147 -25.10 -4.51 -5.95
C ASN A 147 -26.01 -4.40 -7.20
N ASN A 148 -25.49 -3.85 -8.29
CA ASN A 148 -26.19 -3.76 -9.57
C ASN A 148 -26.43 -5.16 -10.16
N MET A 149 -25.41 -6.04 -10.12
CA MET A 149 -25.53 -7.42 -10.54
C MET A 149 -26.56 -8.19 -9.70
N ALA A 150 -26.54 -8.04 -8.38
CA ALA A 150 -27.53 -8.64 -7.48
C ALA A 150 -28.96 -8.21 -7.85
N SER A 151 -29.16 -6.91 -8.07
CA SER A 151 -30.45 -6.35 -8.48
C SER A 151 -30.93 -6.90 -9.83
N ARG A 152 -30.02 -7.04 -10.80
CA ARG A 152 -30.32 -7.63 -12.12
C ARG A 152 -30.64 -9.12 -12.01
N VAL A 153 -29.91 -9.88 -11.19
CA VAL A 153 -30.17 -11.30 -10.91
C VAL A 153 -31.58 -11.47 -10.34
N THR A 154 -31.97 -10.66 -9.35
CA THR A 154 -33.34 -10.70 -8.79
C THR A 154 -34.40 -10.37 -9.84
N SER A 155 -34.16 -9.38 -10.70
CA SER A 155 -35.08 -9.02 -11.79
C SER A 155 -35.27 -10.16 -12.80
N LEU A 156 -34.17 -10.79 -13.24
CA LEU A 156 -34.20 -11.89 -14.20
C LEU A 156 -34.82 -13.16 -13.60
N GLU A 157 -34.61 -13.43 -12.31
CA GLU A 157 -35.29 -14.52 -11.61
C GLU A 157 -36.81 -14.32 -11.57
N ALA A 158 -37.26 -13.10 -11.31
CA ALA A 158 -38.68 -12.75 -11.33
C ALA A 158 -39.27 -12.91 -12.75
N GLU A 159 -38.54 -12.49 -13.78
CA GLU A 159 -38.94 -12.64 -15.17
C GLU A 159 -39.01 -14.11 -15.60
N LEU A 160 -38.00 -14.92 -15.25
CA LEU A 160 -37.99 -16.35 -15.52
C LEU A 160 -39.18 -17.05 -14.84
N LYS A 161 -39.47 -16.70 -13.58
CA LYS A 161 -40.62 -17.22 -12.84
C LYS A 161 -41.94 -16.84 -13.51
N ARG A 162 -42.06 -15.60 -14.00
CA ARG A 162 -43.23 -15.12 -14.75
C ARG A 162 -43.43 -15.89 -16.04
N ILE A 163 -42.39 -16.05 -16.87
CA ILE A 163 -42.47 -16.77 -18.14
C ILE A 163 -42.78 -18.25 -17.92
N THR A 164 -42.15 -18.88 -16.92
CA THR A 164 -42.43 -20.27 -16.56
C THR A 164 -43.89 -20.44 -16.17
N ARG A 165 -44.43 -19.56 -15.32
CA ARG A 165 -45.85 -19.56 -14.94
C ARG A 165 -46.78 -19.40 -16.14
N LEU A 166 -46.48 -18.46 -17.04
CA LEU A 166 -47.29 -18.24 -18.26
C LEU A 166 -47.26 -19.45 -19.19
N SER A 167 -46.09 -20.09 -19.35
CA SER A 167 -45.93 -21.31 -20.15
C SER A 167 -46.74 -22.47 -19.56
N ASP A 168 -46.68 -22.66 -18.24
CA ASP A 168 -47.45 -23.71 -17.55
C ASP A 168 -48.96 -23.46 -17.63
N GLU A 169 -49.40 -22.21 -17.51
CA GLU A 169 -50.80 -21.83 -17.66
C GLU A 169 -51.29 -22.03 -19.10
N ARG A 170 -50.48 -21.69 -20.12
CA ARG A 170 -50.79 -21.95 -21.53
C ARG A 170 -50.90 -23.45 -21.80
N ARG A 171 -49.97 -24.26 -21.28
CA ARG A 171 -50.03 -25.73 -21.38
C ARG A 171 -51.26 -26.30 -20.67
N ARG A 172 -51.65 -25.73 -19.53
CA ARG A 172 -52.86 -26.13 -18.80
C ARG A 172 -54.11 -25.85 -19.64
N ARG A 173 -54.24 -24.64 -20.19
CA ARG A 173 -55.35 -24.28 -21.09
C ARG A 173 -55.40 -25.15 -22.33
N GLN A 174 -54.27 -25.40 -22.99
CA GLN A 174 -54.21 -26.30 -24.14
C GLN A 174 -54.66 -27.73 -23.79
N ARG A 175 -54.29 -28.24 -22.61
CA ARG A 175 -54.78 -29.54 -22.15
C ARG A 175 -56.29 -29.51 -21.86
N GLU A 176 -56.78 -28.45 -21.25
CA GLU A 176 -58.22 -28.26 -20.99
C GLU A 176 -59.00 -28.16 -22.31
N GLU A 177 -58.52 -27.42 -23.31
CA GLU A 177 -59.11 -27.30 -24.65
C GLU A 177 -59.11 -28.65 -25.41
N VAL A 178 -58.01 -29.41 -25.36
CA VAL A 178 -57.95 -30.75 -25.96
C VAL A 178 -58.94 -31.71 -25.26
N LEU A 179 -59.05 -31.63 -23.93
CA LEU A 179 -60.00 -32.44 -23.17
C LEU A 179 -61.45 -32.03 -23.44
N GLU A 180 -61.74 -30.74 -23.57
CA GLU A 180 -63.08 -30.22 -23.88
C GLU A 180 -63.46 -30.58 -25.32
N GLY A 181 -62.56 -30.41 -26.30
CA GLY A 181 -62.78 -30.84 -27.68
C GLY A 181 -62.97 -32.36 -27.81
N ALA A 182 -62.24 -33.16 -27.02
CA ALA A 182 -62.47 -34.61 -26.96
C ALA A 182 -63.82 -34.95 -26.32
N ARG A 183 -64.28 -34.17 -25.33
CA ARG A 183 -65.58 -34.33 -24.68
C ARG A 183 -66.73 -33.90 -25.60
N ASP A 184 -66.56 -32.86 -26.40
CA ASP A 184 -67.50 -32.44 -27.44
C ASP A 184 -67.61 -33.48 -28.57
N LEU A 185 -66.50 -34.09 -28.98
CA LEU A 185 -66.51 -35.22 -29.91
C LEU A 185 -67.20 -36.45 -29.33
N TRP A 186 -67.06 -36.71 -28.03
CA TRP A 186 -67.75 -37.81 -27.35
C TRP A 186 -69.26 -37.55 -27.22
N ASN A 187 -69.65 -36.32 -26.91
CA ASN A 187 -71.06 -35.94 -26.71
C ASN A 187 -71.82 -35.71 -28.03
N ASN A 188 -71.16 -35.19 -29.08
CA ASN A 188 -71.77 -35.05 -30.42
C ASN A 188 -71.59 -36.31 -31.29
N GLY A 189 -70.63 -37.17 -30.96
CA GLY A 189 -70.40 -38.46 -31.63
C GLY A 189 -71.48 -39.51 -31.36
N SER A 190 -72.36 -39.29 -30.37
CA SER A 190 -73.48 -40.21 -30.10
C SER A 190 -74.61 -40.14 -31.14
N ASN A 191 -74.57 -39.20 -32.09
CA ASN A 191 -75.54 -39.14 -33.19
C ASN A 191 -75.04 -39.75 -34.51
N LEU A 192 -73.81 -40.31 -34.56
CA LEU A 192 -73.23 -40.90 -35.77
C LEU A 192 -73.01 -42.42 -35.70
N LEU A 193 -73.41 -43.09 -34.61
CA LEU A 193 -73.39 -44.54 -34.48
C LEU A 193 -74.79 -45.14 -34.67
N ASN A 194 -75.36 -44.93 -35.85
CA ASN A 194 -76.48 -45.73 -36.37
C ASN A 194 -76.41 -45.80 -37.90
N THR A 195 -75.43 -46.54 -38.41
CA THR A 195 -75.61 -47.18 -39.72
C THR A 195 -74.81 -48.48 -39.75
N GLU A 196 -75.54 -49.58 -39.72
CA GLU A 196 -75.07 -50.95 -39.85
C GLU A 196 -74.49 -51.22 -41.25
N ARG A 197 -73.62 -52.27 -41.29
CA ARG A 197 -73.23 -53.11 -42.45
C ARG A 197 -72.29 -52.42 -43.46
N ARG A 198 -71.18 -53.03 -43.88
CA ARG A 198 -70.84 -54.46 -44.05
C ARG A 198 -69.31 -54.59 -44.18
N VAL A 199 -68.73 -55.62 -43.57
CA VAL A 199 -67.34 -56.09 -43.79
C VAL A 199 -67.24 -56.73 -45.19
N PRO A 200 -66.06 -56.75 -45.85
CA PRO A 200 -65.12 -57.87 -45.67
C PRO A 200 -63.65 -57.42 -45.47
N ALA A 201 -62.97 -58.00 -44.48
CA ALA A 201 -61.80 -58.90 -44.60
C ALA A 201 -60.61 -58.26 -45.35
N SER A 202 -59.41 -58.13 -44.80
CA SER A 202 -58.68 -58.89 -43.79
C SER A 202 -57.49 -58.03 -43.36
N TYR A 203 -57.03 -58.13 -42.11
CA TYR A 203 -55.60 -58.17 -41.76
C TYR A 203 -55.51 -58.47 -40.25
N THR A 204 -55.04 -59.67 -39.98
CA THR A 204 -54.77 -60.22 -38.65
C THR A 204 -53.57 -59.48 -38.06
N VAL A 205 -53.78 -58.68 -37.01
CA VAL A 205 -52.68 -58.15 -36.19
C VAL A 205 -52.43 -59.15 -35.07
N HIS A 206 -51.31 -59.88 -35.18
CA HIS A 206 -50.75 -60.63 -34.07
C HIS A 206 -50.14 -59.65 -33.07
N LEU A 207 -50.74 -59.56 -31.89
CA LEU A 207 -50.12 -59.05 -30.68
C LEU A 207 -49.10 -60.08 -30.17
N THR A 208 -47.82 -59.72 -30.17
CA THR A 208 -46.84 -60.35 -29.28
C THR A 208 -46.04 -59.31 -28.51
N ARG A 209 -45.99 -59.60 -27.21
CA ARG A 209 -45.33 -58.96 -26.09
C ARG A 209 -43.87 -59.44 -26.00
N SER A 210 -43.02 -58.69 -25.28
CA SER A 210 -41.57 -58.89 -25.01
C SER A 210 -40.69 -58.16 -26.03
N GLY A 211 -39.64 -57.39 -25.72
CA GLY A 211 -38.89 -57.13 -24.49
C GLY A 211 -37.43 -56.79 -24.90
N VAL A 212 -36.83 -55.78 -24.28
CA VAL A 212 -35.37 -55.64 -23.98
C VAL A 212 -34.35 -55.47 -25.13
N THR A 213 -33.83 -54.22 -25.20
CA THR A 213 -32.44 -53.72 -25.46
C THR A 213 -31.64 -53.91 -26.77
N HIS A 214 -30.91 -52.82 -27.05
CA HIS A 214 -29.55 -52.67 -27.63
C HIS A 214 -29.34 -52.61 -29.17
N GLN A 215 -28.96 -51.40 -29.60
CA GLN A 215 -27.74 -51.04 -30.37
C GLN A 215 -27.61 -51.32 -31.88
N ILE A 216 -26.94 -50.34 -32.53
CA ILE A 216 -26.23 -50.30 -33.83
C ILE A 216 -27.08 -49.91 -35.04
N GLU A 217 -27.02 -48.66 -35.50
CA GLU A 217 -26.03 -48.02 -36.40
C GLU A 217 -26.25 -48.32 -37.91
N SER A 218 -26.61 -47.24 -38.64
CA SER A 218 -26.27 -46.92 -40.04
C SER A 218 -26.66 -47.86 -41.20
N ALA A 219 -27.55 -47.36 -42.09
CA ALA A 219 -27.31 -47.32 -43.55
C ALA A 219 -28.37 -46.48 -44.27
N ARG A 220 -27.95 -45.93 -45.42
CA ARG A 220 -28.50 -44.82 -46.21
C ARG A 220 -29.58 -45.21 -47.25
N MET A 221 -30.34 -44.17 -47.61
CA MET A 221 -30.88 -43.80 -48.94
C MET A 221 -32.18 -44.45 -49.47
N ASP A 222 -33.07 -43.52 -49.86
CA ASP A 222 -34.10 -43.54 -50.90
C ASP A 222 -35.31 -44.47 -50.80
N SER A 223 -36.45 -43.90 -50.42
CA SER A 223 -37.55 -43.68 -51.39
C SER A 223 -38.68 -42.86 -50.77
N GLN A 224 -39.18 -41.92 -51.56
CA GLN A 224 -40.45 -41.23 -51.35
C GLN A 224 -41.58 -42.26 -51.16
N THR A 225 -42.33 -42.13 -50.07
CA THR A 225 -43.77 -42.38 -50.08
C THR A 225 -44.37 -41.72 -48.85
N THR A 226 -45.04 -40.60 -49.10
CA THR A 226 -46.00 -39.98 -48.19
C THR A 226 -47.14 -40.97 -47.94
N PRO A 227 -47.61 -41.10 -46.69
CA PRO A 227 -49.05 -41.10 -46.46
C PRO A 227 -49.39 -39.98 -45.49
N LEU A 228 -50.11 -38.99 -46.03
CA LEU A 228 -50.92 -38.07 -45.24
C LEU A 228 -51.90 -38.86 -44.37
N VAL A 229 -51.72 -38.82 -43.05
CA VAL A 229 -52.81 -38.98 -42.08
C VAL A 229 -52.53 -37.95 -40.97
N GLY A 230 -53.46 -37.01 -40.81
CA GLY A 230 -53.24 -35.71 -40.18
C GLY A 230 -52.81 -35.78 -38.71
N GLY A 231 -51.57 -35.37 -38.47
CA GLY A 231 -51.16 -34.77 -37.21
C GLY A 231 -51.29 -33.26 -37.35
N TYR A 232 -52.12 -32.63 -36.53
CA TYR A 232 -52.27 -31.18 -36.46
C TYR A 232 -50.92 -30.55 -36.07
N ASN A 233 -50.17 -30.08 -37.07
CA ASN A 233 -49.04 -29.18 -36.87
C ASN A 233 -49.61 -27.78 -36.62
N PHE A 234 -49.64 -27.35 -35.36
CA PHE A 234 -49.78 -25.93 -35.01
C PHE A 234 -48.41 -25.25 -35.20
N GLU A 235 -47.97 -25.16 -36.46
CA GLU A 235 -47.00 -24.15 -36.88
C GLU A 235 -47.81 -22.89 -37.20
N GLY A 236 -47.79 -21.92 -36.30
CA GLY A 236 -48.46 -20.64 -36.53
C GLY A 236 -48.85 -19.93 -35.25
N GLU A 237 -47.88 -19.35 -34.56
CA GLU A 237 -48.07 -18.08 -33.85
C GLU A 237 -46.69 -17.49 -33.52
N GLU A 238 -46.16 -16.76 -34.50
CA GLU A 238 -45.22 -15.66 -34.27
C GLU A 238 -45.92 -14.63 -33.37
N SER A 239 -45.91 -14.87 -32.06
CA SER A 239 -46.35 -13.91 -31.06
C SER A 239 -45.14 -13.16 -30.53
N GLU A 240 -45.08 -11.88 -30.91
CA GLU A 240 -44.41 -10.76 -30.26
C GLU A 240 -43.58 -11.08 -29.00
N GLY A 241 -42.26 -10.95 -29.13
CA GLY A 241 -41.38 -10.65 -27.99
C GLY A 241 -41.20 -11.72 -26.91
N HIS A 242 -41.44 -13.00 -27.20
CA HIS A 242 -41.13 -14.06 -26.22
C HIS A 242 -39.62 -14.27 -26.07
N ILE A 243 -39.04 -13.68 -25.03
CA ILE A 243 -37.68 -13.97 -24.59
C ILE A 243 -37.62 -15.46 -24.21
N ASP A 244 -36.74 -16.22 -24.87
CA ASP A 244 -36.54 -17.64 -24.62
C ASP A 244 -36.05 -17.86 -23.16
N PRO A 245 -36.74 -18.68 -22.33
CA PRO A 245 -36.29 -19.05 -21.00
C PRO A 245 -34.86 -19.57 -20.93
N ALA A 246 -34.34 -20.20 -22.00
CA ALA A 246 -32.96 -20.67 -22.08
C ALA A 246 -31.96 -19.50 -22.08
N VAL A 247 -32.30 -18.39 -22.77
CA VAL A 247 -31.49 -17.16 -22.82
C VAL A 247 -31.43 -16.50 -21.44
N ILE A 248 -32.57 -16.35 -20.76
CA ILE A 248 -32.62 -15.79 -19.40
C ILE A 248 -31.83 -16.67 -18.41
N LYS A 249 -31.93 -17.99 -18.51
CA LYS A 249 -31.15 -18.92 -17.67
C LYS A 249 -29.64 -18.81 -17.92
N ALA A 250 -29.22 -18.61 -19.17
CA ALA A 250 -27.82 -18.41 -19.51
C ALA A 250 -27.30 -17.08 -18.95
N GLU A 251 -28.05 -15.98 -19.12
CA GLU A 251 -27.73 -14.66 -18.56
C GLU A 251 -27.64 -14.71 -17.02
N LEU A 252 -28.60 -15.38 -16.35
CA LEU A 252 -28.56 -15.58 -14.90
C LEU A 252 -27.32 -16.32 -14.44
N ARG A 253 -26.87 -17.36 -15.18
CA ARG A 253 -25.66 -18.10 -14.83
C ARG A 253 -24.43 -17.21 -14.93
N ASP A 254 -24.29 -16.45 -16.02
CA ASP A 254 -23.17 -15.53 -16.23
C ASP A 254 -23.13 -14.43 -15.16
N LEU A 255 -24.28 -13.77 -14.91
CA LEU A 255 -24.36 -12.72 -13.91
C LEU A 255 -24.10 -13.21 -12.49
N ARG A 256 -24.58 -14.39 -12.11
CA ARG A 256 -24.25 -15.00 -10.80
C ARG A 256 -22.76 -15.32 -10.70
N GLY A 257 -22.14 -15.78 -11.79
CA GLY A 257 -20.69 -15.99 -11.86
C GLY A 257 -19.91 -14.70 -11.63
N LYS A 258 -20.29 -13.62 -12.34
CA LYS A 258 -19.67 -12.30 -12.18
C LYS A 258 -19.92 -11.68 -10.80
N GLN A 259 -21.13 -11.84 -10.25
CA GLN A 259 -21.46 -11.40 -8.91
C GLN A 259 -20.59 -12.10 -7.86
N LEU A 260 -20.43 -13.42 -7.97
CA LEU A 260 -19.60 -14.20 -7.07
C LEU A 260 -18.12 -13.77 -7.17
N GLN A 261 -17.61 -13.58 -8.40
CA GLN A 261 -16.27 -13.06 -8.62
C GLN A 261 -16.08 -11.67 -7.98
N GLY A 262 -17.02 -10.75 -8.20
CA GLY A 262 -16.99 -9.41 -7.59
C GLY A 262 -17.09 -9.44 -6.06
N GLN A 263 -17.80 -10.41 -5.49
CA GLN A 263 -17.82 -10.62 -4.03
C GLN A 263 -16.47 -11.08 -3.49
N PHE A 264 -15.79 -12.00 -4.18
CA PHE A 264 -14.42 -12.40 -3.81
C PHE A 264 -13.45 -11.23 -3.90
N GLU A 265 -13.51 -10.45 -4.99
CA GLU A 265 -12.69 -9.25 -5.12
C GLU A 265 -13.00 -8.25 -4.00
N LEU A 266 -14.28 -8.00 -3.68
CA LEU A 266 -14.63 -7.10 -2.58
C LEU A 266 -14.05 -7.58 -1.24
N GLN A 267 -14.09 -8.88 -0.97
CA GLN A 267 -13.50 -9.46 0.23
C GLN A 267 -11.98 -9.28 0.27
N GLU A 268 -11.28 -9.43 -0.86
CA GLU A 268 -9.83 -9.16 -0.92
C GLU A 268 -9.50 -7.71 -0.54
N TYR A 269 -10.34 -6.75 -0.95
CA TYR A 269 -10.20 -5.34 -0.58
C TYR A 269 -10.54 -5.08 0.91
N GLU A 270 -11.44 -5.84 1.50
CA GLU A 270 -11.77 -5.77 2.93
C GLU A 270 -10.67 -6.34 3.82
N ASP A 271 -9.98 -7.37 3.34
CA ASP A 271 -8.85 -7.99 4.01
C ASP A 271 -7.54 -7.21 3.86
N LEU A 272 -7.56 -6.08 3.12
CA LEU A 272 -6.42 -5.16 3.08
C LEU A 272 -6.30 -4.46 4.43
N ALA A 273 -5.13 -4.57 5.04
CA ALA A 273 -4.81 -3.94 6.32
C ALA A 273 -4.58 -2.42 6.19
N LEU A 274 -5.52 -1.71 5.57
CA LEU A 274 -5.41 -0.28 5.28
C LEU A 274 -5.28 0.53 6.56
N ASP A 275 -6.15 0.32 7.56
CA ASP A 275 -6.07 1.05 8.82
C ASP A 275 -4.71 0.90 9.49
N ARG A 276 -4.15 -0.33 9.50
CA ARG A 276 -2.79 -0.58 9.98
C ARG A 276 -1.74 0.19 9.19
N LEU A 277 -1.86 0.24 7.86
CA LEU A 277 -0.94 1.03 7.03
C LEU A 277 -1.08 2.54 7.33
N ARG A 278 -2.29 3.04 7.65
CA ARG A 278 -2.49 4.43 8.08
C ARG A 278 -1.68 4.71 9.33
N ASP A 279 -1.91 3.91 10.35
CA ASP A 279 -1.36 4.12 11.69
C ASP A 279 0.17 4.05 11.64
N VAL A 280 0.71 3.08 10.89
CA VAL A 280 2.16 2.97 10.63
C VAL A 280 2.70 4.17 9.87
N THR A 281 2.00 4.65 8.84
CA THR A 281 2.48 5.80 8.06
C THR A 281 2.50 7.06 8.92
N ASP A 282 1.50 7.25 9.79
CA ASP A 282 1.44 8.36 10.72
C ASP A 282 2.53 8.25 11.81
N GLU A 283 2.80 7.05 12.32
CA GLU A 283 3.91 6.78 13.26
C GLU A 283 5.27 7.08 12.62
N ILE A 284 5.54 6.57 11.41
CA ILE A 284 6.77 6.87 10.66
C ILE A 284 6.93 8.38 10.47
N ARG A 285 5.86 9.07 10.09
CA ARG A 285 5.89 10.53 9.90
C ARG A 285 6.21 11.28 11.19
N GLN A 286 5.62 10.87 12.31
CA GLN A 286 5.93 11.45 13.62
C GLN A 286 7.40 11.22 13.99
N ASN A 287 7.89 10.00 13.80
CA ASN A 287 9.28 9.64 14.09
C ASN A 287 10.27 10.38 13.17
N LEU A 288 9.91 10.70 11.92
CA LEU A 288 10.72 11.54 11.04
C LEU A 288 10.86 12.97 11.57
N VAL A 289 9.78 13.53 12.13
CA VAL A 289 9.81 14.86 12.76
C VAL A 289 10.71 14.83 14.00
N GLU A 290 10.55 13.82 14.85
CA GLU A 290 11.40 13.64 16.04
C GLU A 290 12.88 13.47 15.66
N GLN A 291 13.17 12.65 14.65
CA GLN A 291 14.53 12.45 14.12
C GLN A 291 15.14 13.77 13.66
N ALA A 292 14.39 14.58 12.90
CA ALA A 292 14.84 15.87 12.41
C ALA A 292 15.09 16.86 13.56
N GLU A 293 14.20 16.91 14.56
CA GLU A 293 14.34 17.77 15.74
C GLU A 293 15.55 17.38 16.59
N LEU A 294 15.73 16.08 16.88
CA LEU A 294 16.89 15.58 17.61
C LEU A 294 18.19 15.89 16.85
N GLN A 295 18.18 15.73 15.53
CA GLN A 295 19.34 16.02 14.70
C GLN A 295 19.71 17.51 14.72
N GLU A 296 18.72 18.39 14.59
CA GLU A 296 18.91 19.84 14.69
C GLU A 296 19.43 20.20 16.09
N GLU A 297 18.80 19.69 17.15
CA GLU A 297 19.18 19.93 18.54
C GLU A 297 20.65 19.58 18.76
N ILE A 298 21.06 18.37 18.34
CA ILE A 298 22.42 17.84 18.48
C ILE A 298 23.41 18.62 17.64
N PHE A 299 23.22 18.69 16.32
CA PHE A 299 24.24 19.26 15.44
C PHE A 299 24.27 20.78 15.48
N ALA A 300 23.12 21.46 15.35
CA ALA A 300 23.09 22.92 15.39
C ALA A 300 23.43 23.44 16.79
N GLY A 301 22.94 22.77 17.84
CA GLY A 301 23.23 23.14 19.22
C GLY A 301 24.72 23.00 19.58
N VAL A 302 25.37 21.91 19.18
CA VAL A 302 26.80 21.71 19.42
C VAL A 302 27.66 22.61 18.52
N LYS A 303 27.29 22.78 17.24
CA LYS A 303 27.98 23.69 16.31
C LYS A 303 27.95 25.13 16.80
N LYS A 304 26.79 25.61 17.26
CA LYS A 304 26.65 26.96 17.85
C LYS A 304 27.59 27.14 19.04
N ARG A 305 27.62 26.20 19.98
CA ARG A 305 28.51 26.29 21.14
C ARG A 305 29.99 26.30 20.78
N LEU A 306 30.40 25.43 19.84
CA LEU A 306 31.78 25.40 19.38
C LEU A 306 32.16 26.71 18.66
N THR A 307 31.20 27.30 17.94
CA THR A 307 31.35 28.61 17.30
C THR A 307 31.51 29.72 18.35
N ASP A 308 30.69 29.72 19.39
CA ASP A 308 30.74 30.73 20.46
C ASP A 308 32.04 30.59 21.28
N GLU A 309 32.47 29.37 21.59
CA GLU A 309 33.70 29.09 22.34
C GLU A 309 34.94 29.47 21.52
N SER A 310 35.02 29.04 20.26
CA SER A 310 36.13 29.40 19.37
C SER A 310 36.22 30.90 19.12
N LYS A 311 35.08 31.60 18.99
CA LYS A 311 35.03 33.06 18.92
C LYS A 311 35.57 33.71 20.19
N SER A 312 35.07 33.30 21.35
CA SER A 312 35.49 33.88 22.63
C SER A 312 36.98 33.65 22.89
N TYR A 313 37.51 32.49 22.48
CA TYR A 313 38.94 32.20 22.59
C TYR A 313 39.77 33.03 21.61
N LEU A 314 39.32 33.17 20.36
CA LEU A 314 39.97 34.01 19.36
C LEU A 314 40.07 35.48 19.81
N GLU A 315 38.98 36.03 20.35
CA GLU A 315 38.96 37.39 20.91
C GLU A 315 39.98 37.53 22.04
N ALA A 316 40.05 36.57 22.97
CA ALA A 316 41.01 36.60 24.06
C ALA A 316 42.48 36.50 23.59
N LEU A 317 42.76 35.70 22.56
CA LEU A 317 44.07 35.63 21.93
C LEU A 317 44.45 36.97 21.30
N GLN A 318 43.55 37.57 20.52
CA GLN A 318 43.77 38.86 19.86
C GLN A 318 43.97 40.00 20.86
N ASP A 319 43.17 40.06 21.93
CA ASP A 319 43.29 41.05 22.99
C ASP A 319 44.63 40.93 23.72
N SER A 320 45.08 39.70 24.00
CA SER A 320 46.37 39.45 24.66
C SER A 320 47.57 39.86 23.82
N ARG A 321 47.43 39.82 22.49
CA ARG A 321 48.43 40.31 21.54
C ARG A 321 48.50 41.84 21.54
N GLY A 322 47.35 42.51 21.69
CA GLY A 322 47.25 43.97 21.70
C GLY A 322 47.58 44.62 23.05
N ASP A 323 47.30 43.93 24.17
CA ASP A 323 47.51 44.40 25.54
C ASP A 323 48.48 43.50 26.31
N LEU A 324 49.77 43.87 26.29
CA LEU A 324 50.83 43.17 27.01
C LEU A 324 50.85 43.45 28.53
N SER A 325 49.86 44.18 29.06
CA SER A 325 49.78 44.46 30.51
C SER A 325 49.51 43.20 31.33
N ALA A 326 49.75 43.27 32.64
CA ALA A 326 49.41 42.19 33.58
C ALA A 326 47.91 41.79 33.52
N LYS A 327 47.03 42.74 33.18
CA LYS A 327 45.60 42.50 33.01
C LYS A 327 45.31 41.70 31.74
N GLY A 328 45.94 42.05 30.62
CA GLY A 328 45.84 41.32 29.35
C GLY A 328 46.40 39.89 29.45
N GLN A 329 47.55 39.72 30.11
CA GLN A 329 48.13 38.39 30.37
C GLN A 329 47.26 37.51 31.28
N LEU A 330 46.62 38.10 32.29
CA LEU A 330 45.68 37.37 33.15
C LEU A 330 44.42 36.96 32.37
N ALA A 331 43.89 37.85 31.52
CA ALA A 331 42.75 37.55 30.66
C ALA A 331 43.05 36.39 29.69
N TYR A 332 44.25 36.39 29.08
CA TYR A 332 44.75 35.29 28.25
C TYR A 332 44.79 33.97 29.03
N ARG A 333 45.47 33.94 30.18
CA ARG A 333 45.56 32.73 31.02
C ARG A 333 44.18 32.21 31.41
N ASN A 334 43.24 33.09 31.75
CA ASN A 334 41.88 32.71 32.09
C ASN A 334 41.10 32.17 30.88
N ALA A 335 41.35 32.66 29.67
CA ALA A 335 40.76 32.13 28.45
C ALA A 335 41.34 30.76 28.10
N THR A 336 42.67 30.62 28.11
CA THR A 336 43.35 29.34 27.90
C THR A 336 42.91 28.29 28.91
N GLN A 337 42.85 28.64 30.20
CA GLN A 337 42.37 27.71 31.24
C GLN A 337 40.93 27.27 31.02
N ARG A 338 40.04 28.17 30.57
CA ARG A 338 38.65 27.83 30.23
C ARG A 338 38.58 26.82 29.09
N VAL A 339 39.36 27.04 28.02
CA VAL A 339 39.39 26.12 26.88
C VAL A 339 40.02 24.78 27.25
N LEU A 340 41.15 24.77 27.97
CA LEU A 340 41.76 23.53 28.46
C LEU A 340 40.79 22.72 29.33
N SER A 341 39.96 23.40 30.12
CA SER A 341 38.93 22.72 30.93
C SER A 341 37.77 22.14 30.11
N SER A 342 37.50 22.66 28.91
CA SER A 342 36.46 22.15 27.99
C SER A 342 36.96 21.09 27.01
N LEU A 343 38.28 20.97 26.78
CA LEU A 343 38.88 20.02 25.83
C LEU A 343 38.38 18.58 26.01
N VAL A 344 38.47 18.04 27.23
CA VAL A 344 38.03 16.67 27.53
C VAL A 344 36.54 16.48 27.24
N VAL A 345 35.73 17.53 27.45
CA VAL A 345 34.29 17.50 27.14
C VAL A 345 34.07 17.45 25.63
N TRP A 346 34.83 18.22 24.86
CA TRP A 346 34.79 18.24 23.40
C TRP A 346 35.23 16.92 22.77
N GLU A 347 36.35 16.36 23.24
CA GLU A 347 36.83 15.05 22.79
C GLU A 347 35.82 13.95 23.05
N ARG A 348 35.19 13.94 24.23
CA ARG A 348 34.12 12.98 24.53
C ARG A 348 32.92 13.16 23.62
N LYS A 349 32.50 14.40 23.32
CA LYS A 349 31.40 14.65 22.36
C LYS A 349 31.78 14.17 20.95
N ALA A 350 33.00 14.41 20.51
CA ALA A 350 33.51 13.93 19.23
C ALA A 350 33.50 12.39 19.17
N ALA A 351 33.95 11.72 20.25
CA ALA A 351 33.86 10.26 20.37
C ALA A 351 32.41 9.77 20.28
N VAL A 352 31.47 10.38 21.02
CA VAL A 352 30.04 10.02 20.96
C VAL A 352 29.48 10.16 19.53
N LEU A 353 29.81 11.23 18.80
CA LEU A 353 29.36 11.41 17.40
C LEU A 353 29.84 10.29 16.46
N VAL A 354 31.01 9.70 16.74
CA VAL A 354 31.56 8.62 15.89
C VAL A 354 31.12 7.26 16.39
N ASP A 355 31.34 6.99 17.69
CA ASP A 355 31.19 5.67 18.27
C ASP A 355 29.73 5.31 18.51
N GLU A 356 28.92 6.27 18.94
CA GLU A 356 27.52 6.04 19.29
C GLU A 356 26.58 6.33 18.13
N TYR A 357 26.85 7.36 17.34
CA TYR A 357 26.02 7.67 16.18
C TYR A 357 26.52 6.96 14.91
N ALA A 358 27.68 7.36 14.36
CA ALA A 358 28.11 6.88 13.05
C ALA A 358 28.35 5.35 12.97
N LYS A 359 28.95 4.76 14.01
CA LYS A 359 29.23 3.31 14.05
C LYS A 359 27.98 2.48 14.32
N LYS A 360 27.16 2.83 15.31
CA LYS A 360 25.98 2.02 15.65
C LYS A 360 24.91 2.06 14.57
N LEU A 361 24.73 3.22 13.92
CA LEU A 361 23.85 3.34 12.76
C LEU A 361 24.29 2.37 11.64
N SER A 362 25.60 2.23 11.44
CA SER A 362 26.16 1.30 10.44
C SER A 362 25.97 -0.19 10.78
N SER A 363 25.88 -0.55 12.07
CA SER A 363 25.57 -1.93 12.49
C SER A 363 24.09 -2.25 12.42
N GLY A 364 23.21 -1.28 12.70
CA GLY A 364 21.75 -1.46 12.61
C GLY A 364 21.27 -1.66 11.18
N VAL A 365 21.78 -0.86 10.24
CA VAL A 365 21.40 -0.95 8.81
C VAL A 365 21.84 -2.28 8.17
N LYS A 366 22.97 -2.85 8.58
CA LYS A 366 23.48 -4.12 8.03
C LYS A 366 22.66 -5.35 8.44
N HIS A 367 21.92 -5.31 9.54
CA HIS A 367 21.10 -6.44 9.98
C HIS A 367 19.71 -6.47 9.33
N ASN A 368 19.26 -5.36 8.76
CA ASN A 368 17.93 -5.25 8.14
C ASN A 368 17.96 -5.32 6.60
N GLY A 369 19.14 -5.52 5.98
CA GLY A 369 19.32 -5.61 4.53
C GLY A 369 19.59 -7.02 4.00
N GLY A 370 19.21 -8.06 4.75
CA GLY A 370 19.41 -9.48 4.40
C GLY A 370 18.19 -10.12 3.76
#